data_AF-A0AAU5A0J8-F1
#
_entry.id   AF-A0AAU5A0J8-F1
#
_cell.length_a   1.000
_cell.length_b   1.000
_cell.length_c   1.000
_cell.angle_alpha   90.00
_cell.angle_beta   90.00
_cell.angle_gamma   90.00
#
_symmetry.space_group_name_H-M   'P 1'
#
loop_
_entity.id
_entity.type
_entity.pdbx_description
1 polymer ?
#
loop_
_entity_poly.entity_id
_entity_poly.type
_entity_poly.pdbx_seq_one_letter_code
_entity_poly.pdbx_strand_id
1 'polypeptide(L)'
;MRRLLTRRGQRAVRSGLSLTAAALLLSSCGIPSTGVVEAGEPATGIRPAYVLYFVRQDTLLGVRSQVPGTFDIGTAVELLFRGPDALLGRKALTTELPRLASPVTLRASGARVSVTLPPGTEPLSGTALAQLTCTIADARLVVSAGSGSEGGGGSWSGNDTASSTKVTVTIPGVRQAEGSGEMCPGSATAE
;
A
#
# COMPACT_ATOMS: atom_id res chain seq x y z
N MET A 1 -11.47 35.20 89.16
CA MET A 1 -12.07 33.91 88.74
C MET A 1 -11.72 33.67 87.28
N ARG A 2 -10.90 32.65 86.98
CA ARG A 2 -10.53 32.22 85.62
C ARG A 2 -11.01 30.78 85.45
N ARG A 3 -11.71 30.47 84.35
CA ARG A 3 -11.56 29.23 83.59
C ARG A 3 -12.23 29.35 82.23
N LEU A 4 -11.54 28.76 81.26
CA LEU A 4 -11.63 28.88 79.82
C LEU A 4 -12.32 27.63 79.22
N LEU A 5 -12.90 27.82 78.02
CA LEU A 5 -13.05 26.89 76.89
C LEU A 5 -14.01 25.69 77.04
N THR A 6 -14.97 25.57 76.10
CA THR A 6 -14.87 24.62 74.97
C THR A 6 -16.03 24.79 73.98
N ARG A 7 -15.75 25.37 72.80
CA ARG A 7 -16.56 25.21 71.57
C ARG A 7 -15.81 24.28 70.62
N ARG A 8 -16.13 22.99 70.63
CA ARG A 8 -15.61 21.99 69.66
C ARG A 8 -16.76 21.11 69.21
N GLY A 9 -17.47 21.50 68.15
CA GLY A 9 -18.61 20.71 67.67
C GLY A 9 -19.10 20.99 66.26
N GLN A 10 -18.31 21.64 65.38
CA GLN A 10 -18.82 22.02 64.05
C GLN A 10 -17.88 21.75 62.85
N ARG A 11 -16.74 21.07 63.06
CA ARG A 11 -15.77 20.80 61.96
C ARG A 11 -15.82 19.39 61.36
N ALA A 12 -16.69 18.50 61.86
CA ALA A 12 -16.67 17.10 61.45
C ALA A 12 -17.50 16.79 60.18
N VAL A 13 -18.51 17.59 59.83
CA VAL A 13 -19.49 17.20 58.80
C VAL A 13 -19.01 17.47 57.36
N ARG A 14 -18.09 18.42 57.14
CA ARG A 14 -17.58 18.73 55.79
C ARG A 14 -16.43 17.84 55.31
N SER A 15 -15.75 17.11 56.20
CA SER A 15 -14.59 16.30 55.82
C SER A 15 -14.95 14.88 55.37
N GLY A 16 -16.16 14.39 55.70
CA GLY A 16 -16.60 13.04 55.33
C GLY A 16 -17.04 12.89 53.87
N LEU A 17 -17.59 13.95 53.27
CA LEU A 17 -18.09 13.91 51.89
C LEU A 17 -16.96 13.97 50.85
N SER A 18 -15.86 14.65 51.14
CA SER A 18 -14.72 14.74 50.22
C SER A 18 -13.88 13.46 50.15
N LEU A 19 -13.79 12.72 51.27
CA LEU A 19 -13.06 11.45 51.34
C LEU A 19 -13.80 10.30 50.64
N THR A 20 -15.13 10.32 50.62
CA THR A 20 -15.94 9.32 49.92
C THR A 20 -15.89 9.51 48.39
N ALA A 21 -15.91 10.74 47.88
CA ALA A 21 -15.74 11.01 46.45
C ALA A 21 -14.34 10.63 45.92
N ALA A 22 -13.28 10.84 46.71
CA ALA A 22 -11.92 10.42 46.34
C ALA A 22 -11.77 8.88 46.34
N ALA A 23 -12.47 8.16 47.21
CA ALA A 23 -12.43 6.70 47.27
C ALA A 23 -13.13 6.02 46.07
N LEU A 24 -14.22 6.61 45.56
CA LEU A 24 -14.91 6.09 44.37
C LEU A 24 -14.12 6.32 43.06
N LEU A 25 -13.26 7.34 43.01
CA LEU A 25 -12.36 7.56 41.86
C LEU A 25 -11.21 6.54 41.81
N LEU A 26 -10.90 5.86 42.92
CA LEU A 26 -9.90 4.77 42.98
C LEU A 26 -10.49 3.39 42.71
N SER A 27 -11.82 3.23 42.67
CA SER A 27 -12.45 2.00 42.19
C SER A 27 -12.60 2.00 40.65
N SER A 28 -11.61 2.55 39.93
CA SER A 28 -11.51 2.29 38.51
C SER A 28 -11.28 0.78 38.33
N CYS A 29 -12.15 0.20 37.51
CA CYS A 29 -12.26 -1.23 37.29
C CYS A 29 -10.87 -1.85 37.07
N GLY A 30 -10.44 -2.73 37.97
CA GLY A 30 -9.24 -3.53 37.80
C GLY A 30 -9.46 -4.49 36.64
N ILE A 31 -9.16 -4.03 35.43
CA ILE A 31 -9.19 -4.86 34.22
C ILE A 31 -8.09 -5.90 34.43
N PRO A 32 -8.42 -7.20 34.56
CA PRO A 32 -7.38 -8.23 34.63
C PRO A 32 -6.53 -8.10 33.37
N SER A 33 -5.21 -8.19 33.51
CA SER A 33 -4.31 -8.32 32.37
C SER A 33 -4.71 -9.57 31.60
N THR A 34 -5.59 -9.40 30.61
CA THR A 34 -5.90 -10.45 29.65
C THR A 34 -4.56 -10.79 29.02
N GLY A 35 -4.11 -12.04 29.21
CA GLY A 35 -2.88 -12.50 28.58
C GLY A 35 -2.92 -12.18 27.09
N VAL A 36 -1.74 -12.00 26.50
CA VAL A 36 -1.62 -11.86 25.05
C VAL A 36 -2.35 -13.04 24.41
N VAL A 37 -3.46 -12.76 23.72
CA VAL A 37 -4.05 -13.73 22.81
C VAL A 37 -3.15 -13.64 21.60
N GLU A 38 -2.31 -14.66 21.40
CA GLU A 38 -1.63 -14.83 20.11
C GLU A 38 -2.70 -14.72 19.05
N ALA A 39 -2.64 -13.63 18.28
CA ALA A 39 -3.46 -13.49 17.11
C ALA A 39 -3.13 -14.73 16.28
N GLY A 40 -4.12 -15.59 16.05
CA GLY A 40 -3.92 -16.81 15.27
C GLY A 40 -3.25 -16.50 13.94
N GLU A 41 -2.74 -17.54 13.28
CA GLU A 41 -2.02 -17.38 12.02
C GLU A 41 -2.76 -16.44 11.05
N PRO A 42 -2.02 -15.53 10.38
CA PRO A 42 -2.63 -14.53 9.50
C PRO A 42 -3.53 -15.22 8.47
N ALA A 43 -4.65 -14.59 8.12
CA ALA A 43 -5.61 -15.15 7.17
C ALA A 43 -4.90 -15.57 5.86
N THR A 44 -4.78 -16.87 5.63
CA THR A 44 -4.01 -17.44 4.49
C THR A 44 -4.79 -17.48 3.17
N GLY A 45 -5.95 -16.84 3.09
CA GLY A 45 -6.90 -17.03 1.97
C GLY A 45 -6.70 -16.14 0.73
N ILE A 46 -6.16 -14.92 0.88
CA ILE A 46 -6.05 -13.99 -0.24
C ILE A 46 -4.64 -14.06 -0.82
N ARG A 47 -4.52 -14.69 -2.00
CA ARG A 47 -3.27 -14.69 -2.75
C ARG A 47 -3.04 -13.28 -3.33
N PRO A 48 -1.85 -12.68 -3.15
CA PRO A 48 -1.54 -11.42 -3.79
C PRO A 48 -1.63 -11.57 -5.32
N ALA A 49 -2.07 -10.53 -5.98
CA ALA A 49 -2.19 -10.48 -7.44
C ALA A 49 -1.64 -9.14 -7.93
N TYR A 50 -0.94 -9.17 -9.06
CA TYR A 50 -0.59 -7.94 -9.74
C TYR A 50 -1.79 -7.40 -10.50
N VAL A 51 -1.83 -6.08 -10.68
CA VAL A 51 -2.65 -5.45 -11.72
C VAL A 51 -1.74 -5.17 -12.91
N LEU A 52 -1.95 -5.90 -14.01
CA LEU A 52 -1.26 -5.67 -15.28
C LEU A 52 -2.16 -4.84 -16.18
N TYR A 53 -1.67 -3.73 -16.70
CA TYR A 53 -2.47 -2.89 -17.60
C TYR A 53 -2.29 -3.35 -19.03
N PHE A 54 -3.39 -3.68 -19.71
CA PHE A 54 -3.40 -4.03 -21.12
C PHE A 54 -4.23 -3.01 -21.90
N VAL A 55 -4.12 -3.05 -23.22
CA VAL A 55 -4.83 -2.13 -24.11
C VAL A 55 -5.95 -2.88 -24.82
N ARG A 56 -7.11 -2.24 -24.94
CA ARG A 56 -8.20 -2.66 -25.83
C ARG A 56 -8.80 -1.42 -26.47
N GLN A 57 -8.76 -1.34 -27.80
CA GLN A 57 -9.30 -0.19 -28.55
C GLN A 57 -8.79 1.14 -27.97
N ASP A 58 -7.46 1.26 -27.82
CA ASP A 58 -6.76 2.43 -27.26
C ASP A 58 -7.10 2.78 -25.80
N THR A 59 -7.83 1.91 -25.10
CA THR A 59 -8.18 2.08 -23.68
C THR A 59 -7.33 1.18 -22.80
N LEU A 60 -6.73 1.77 -21.76
CA LEU A 60 -6.01 1.05 -20.71
C LEU A 60 -6.97 0.34 -19.75
N LEU A 61 -6.73 -0.94 -19.52
CA LEU A 61 -7.53 -1.80 -18.65
C LEU A 61 -6.60 -2.55 -17.69
N GLY A 62 -6.76 -2.31 -16.39
CA GLY A 62 -6.06 -3.06 -15.36
C GLY A 62 -6.68 -4.44 -15.17
N VAL A 63 -5.88 -5.49 -15.31
CA VAL A 63 -6.30 -6.89 -15.16
C VAL A 63 -5.55 -7.53 -14.01
N ARG A 64 -6.30 -8.16 -13.09
CA ARG A 64 -5.69 -8.93 -12.00
C ARG A 64 -5.06 -10.22 -12.53
N SER A 65 -3.76 -10.37 -12.29
CA SER A 65 -2.99 -11.55 -12.65
C SER A 65 -2.45 -12.21 -11.40
N GLN A 66 -2.88 -13.46 -11.16
CA GLN A 66 -2.31 -14.27 -10.09
C GLN A 66 -1.02 -14.91 -10.58
N VAL A 67 0.07 -14.62 -9.88
CA VAL A 67 1.38 -15.14 -10.23
C VAL A 67 1.86 -16.04 -9.10
N PRO A 68 2.25 -17.30 -9.38
CA PRO A 68 2.93 -18.12 -8.40
C PRO A 68 4.37 -17.62 -8.20
N GLY A 69 4.86 -17.64 -6.97
CA GLY A 69 6.25 -17.34 -6.65
C GLY A 69 6.45 -16.01 -5.93
N THR A 70 7.63 -15.42 -6.11
CA THR A 70 8.04 -14.18 -5.44
C THR A 70 7.39 -12.96 -6.07
N PHE A 71 6.95 -12.03 -5.24
CA PHE A 71 6.37 -10.77 -5.68
C PHE A 71 7.44 -9.66 -5.68
N ASP A 72 7.90 -9.27 -6.86
CA ASP A 72 8.74 -8.10 -7.09
C ASP A 72 8.22 -7.27 -8.29
N ILE A 73 8.71 -6.03 -8.45
CA ILE A 73 8.27 -5.15 -9.54
C ILE A 73 8.71 -5.68 -10.91
N GLY A 74 9.88 -6.31 -10.98
CA GLY A 74 10.44 -6.89 -12.19
C GLY A 74 9.57 -7.99 -12.77
N THR A 75 9.09 -8.90 -11.93
CA THR A 75 8.15 -9.94 -12.35
C THR A 75 6.91 -9.37 -13.06
N ALA A 76 6.31 -8.31 -12.51
CA ALA A 76 5.15 -7.66 -13.13
C ALA A 76 5.48 -7.03 -14.49
N VAL A 77 6.63 -6.36 -14.59
CA VAL A 77 7.10 -5.74 -15.83
C VAL A 77 7.41 -6.80 -16.90
N GLU A 78 8.07 -7.89 -16.52
CA GLU A 78 8.34 -9.01 -17.44
C GLU A 78 7.06 -9.66 -17.97
N LEU A 79 6.07 -9.88 -17.10
CA LEU A 79 4.74 -10.36 -17.49
C LEU A 79 4.08 -9.42 -18.50
N LEU A 80 4.18 -8.11 -18.28
CA LEU A 80 3.62 -7.10 -19.16
C LEU A 80 4.28 -7.10 -20.55
N PHE A 81 5.61 -7.20 -20.61
CA PHE A 81 6.37 -7.28 -21.87
C PHE A 81 6.15 -8.60 -22.62
N ARG A 82 5.86 -9.69 -21.91
CA ARG A 82 5.43 -10.95 -22.54
C ARG A 82 4.11 -10.77 -23.29
N GLY A 83 3.26 -9.89 -22.78
CA GLY A 83 1.93 -9.61 -23.31
C GLY A 83 0.84 -10.50 -22.71
N PRO A 84 -0.41 -10.29 -23.13
CA PRO A 84 -1.54 -11.04 -22.62
C PRO A 84 -1.43 -12.53 -22.98
N ASP A 85 -1.91 -13.39 -22.07
CA ASP A 85 -2.03 -14.82 -22.35
C ASP A 85 -3.15 -15.11 -23.37
N ALA A 86 -3.32 -16.39 -23.72
CA ALA A 86 -4.33 -16.79 -24.70
C ALA A 86 -5.77 -16.45 -24.28
N LEU A 87 -6.08 -16.41 -22.98
CA LEU A 87 -7.43 -16.09 -22.49
C LEU A 87 -7.70 -14.59 -22.61
N LEU A 88 -6.74 -13.76 -22.20
CA LEU A 88 -6.83 -12.31 -22.32
C LEU A 88 -6.78 -11.87 -23.80
N GLY A 89 -5.98 -12.53 -24.63
CA GLY A 89 -5.93 -12.29 -26.07
C GLY A 89 -7.28 -12.55 -26.76
N ARG A 90 -8.03 -13.58 -26.34
CA ARG A 90 -9.40 -13.82 -26.83
C ARG A 90 -10.39 -12.72 -26.44
N LYS A 91 -10.10 -11.97 -25.36
CA LYS A 91 -10.86 -10.77 -24.95
C LYS A 91 -10.39 -9.50 -25.67
N ALA A 92 -9.60 -9.64 -26.73
CA ALA A 92 -9.00 -8.56 -27.52
C ALA A 92 -8.13 -7.60 -26.68
N LEU A 93 -7.55 -8.10 -25.60
CA LEU A 93 -6.51 -7.37 -24.87
C LEU A 93 -5.18 -7.55 -25.60
N THR A 94 -4.45 -6.46 -25.74
CA THR A 94 -3.12 -6.40 -26.36
C THR A 94 -2.15 -5.63 -25.47
N THR A 95 -0.89 -5.57 -25.87
CA THR A 95 0.14 -4.72 -25.28
C THR A 95 0.67 -3.80 -26.37
N GLU A 96 0.85 -2.52 -26.07
CA GLU A 96 1.56 -1.59 -26.97
C GLU A 96 3.07 -1.59 -26.73
N LEU A 97 3.54 -2.36 -25.76
CA LEU A 97 4.97 -2.46 -25.49
C LEU A 97 5.70 -3.20 -26.62
N PRO A 98 6.91 -2.74 -26.97
CA PRO A 98 7.74 -3.42 -27.95
C PRO A 98 8.16 -4.79 -27.44
N ARG A 99 8.36 -5.74 -28.37
CA ARG A 99 9.02 -7.00 -28.03
C ARG A 99 10.50 -6.73 -27.81
N LEU A 100 11.03 -7.20 -26.69
CA LEU A 100 12.41 -6.96 -26.31
C LEU A 100 13.30 -8.11 -26.74
N ALA A 101 14.49 -7.80 -27.25
CA ALA A 101 15.52 -8.78 -27.56
C ALA A 101 16.31 -9.25 -26.32
N SER A 102 16.17 -8.54 -25.20
CA SER A 102 16.85 -8.84 -23.93
C SER A 102 16.01 -8.32 -22.75
N PRO A 103 16.23 -8.81 -21.52
CA PRO A 103 15.49 -8.35 -20.35
C PRO A 103 15.70 -6.86 -20.06
N VAL A 104 14.70 -6.22 -19.46
CA VAL A 104 14.82 -4.86 -18.95
C VAL A 104 15.66 -4.84 -17.68
N THR A 105 16.32 -3.72 -17.40
CA THR A 105 16.92 -3.47 -16.10
C THR A 105 16.03 -2.55 -15.28
N LEU A 106 15.76 -2.92 -14.03
CA LEU A 106 14.90 -2.16 -13.13
C LEU A 106 15.67 -1.72 -11.90
N ARG A 107 15.45 -0.47 -11.48
CA ARG A 107 15.95 0.07 -10.22
C ARG A 107 14.84 0.81 -9.49
N ALA A 108 14.55 0.36 -8.28
CA ALA A 108 13.58 0.96 -7.40
C ALA A 108 14.30 1.75 -6.30
N SER A 109 13.95 3.03 -6.11
CA SER A 109 14.47 3.87 -5.02
C SER A 109 13.38 4.79 -4.48
N GLY A 110 12.92 4.52 -3.25
CA GLY A 110 11.75 5.21 -2.67
C GLY A 110 10.55 5.14 -3.62
N ALA A 111 9.89 6.28 -3.88
CA ALA A 111 8.77 6.39 -4.83
C ALA A 111 9.19 6.45 -6.31
N ARG A 112 10.48 6.37 -6.64
CA ARG A 112 10.98 6.40 -8.04
C ARG A 112 11.32 5.01 -8.54
N VAL A 113 10.90 4.69 -9.75
CA VAL A 113 11.29 3.49 -10.48
C VAL A 113 11.97 3.90 -11.78
N SER A 114 13.19 3.43 -12.00
CA SER A 114 13.90 3.60 -13.26
C SER A 114 13.85 2.28 -14.03
N VAL A 115 13.37 2.35 -15.27
CA VAL A 115 13.33 1.24 -16.22
C VAL A 115 14.33 1.54 -17.33
N THR A 116 15.28 0.65 -17.56
CA THR A 116 16.19 0.75 -18.70
C THR A 116 15.84 -0.34 -19.71
N LEU A 117 15.42 0.07 -20.90
CA LEU A 117 15.14 -0.85 -22.01
C LEU A 117 16.43 -1.17 -22.78
N PRO A 118 16.50 -2.33 -23.45
CA PRO A 118 17.62 -2.69 -24.30
C PRO A 118 17.91 -1.64 -25.39
N PRO A 119 19.16 -1.51 -25.86
CA PRO A 119 19.49 -0.68 -27.00
C PRO A 119 18.76 -1.15 -28.26
N GLY A 120 18.41 -0.21 -29.14
CA GLY A 120 17.63 -0.52 -30.36
C GLY A 120 16.13 -0.73 -30.13
N THR A 121 15.63 -0.50 -28.91
CA THR A 121 14.19 -0.45 -28.65
C THR A 121 13.61 0.83 -29.24
N GLU A 122 12.50 0.72 -29.98
CA GLU A 122 11.77 1.87 -30.50
C GLU A 122 11.24 2.78 -29.37
N PRO A 123 11.11 4.10 -29.59
CA PRO A 123 10.50 5.00 -28.62
C PRO A 123 9.11 4.54 -28.21
N LEU A 124 8.79 4.60 -26.92
CA LEU A 124 7.47 4.22 -26.42
C LEU A 124 6.40 5.24 -26.84
N SER A 125 5.24 4.74 -27.27
CA SER A 125 4.04 5.55 -27.41
C SER A 125 3.58 6.07 -26.04
N GLY A 126 2.72 7.11 -26.03
CA GLY A 126 2.12 7.59 -24.79
C GLY A 126 1.32 6.50 -24.06
N THR A 127 0.58 5.67 -24.81
CA THR A 127 -0.17 4.54 -24.27
C THR A 127 0.76 3.45 -23.72
N ALA A 128 1.83 3.09 -24.44
CA ALA A 128 2.83 2.13 -23.97
C ALA A 128 3.52 2.60 -22.67
N LEU A 129 3.86 3.89 -22.58
CA LEU A 129 4.43 4.49 -21.38
C LEU A 129 3.43 4.47 -20.22
N ALA A 130 2.17 4.81 -20.46
CA ALA A 130 1.11 4.76 -19.44
C ALA A 130 0.84 3.32 -18.98
N GLN A 131 0.82 2.36 -19.90
CA GLN A 131 0.68 0.92 -19.63
C GLN A 131 1.77 0.42 -18.68
N LEU A 132 3.04 0.76 -18.96
CA LEU A 132 4.18 0.41 -18.14
C LEU A 132 4.13 1.12 -16.78
N THR A 133 3.84 2.41 -16.78
CA THR A 133 3.80 3.25 -15.57
C THR A 133 2.75 2.74 -14.58
N CYS A 134 1.54 2.46 -15.04
CA CYS A 134 0.45 2.01 -14.18
C CYS A 134 0.68 0.61 -13.62
N THR A 135 1.23 -0.29 -14.43
CA THR A 135 1.62 -1.63 -13.96
C THR A 135 2.69 -1.54 -12.88
N ILE A 136 3.69 -0.68 -13.04
CA ILE A 136 4.74 -0.47 -12.03
C ILE A 136 4.17 0.15 -10.75
N ALA A 137 3.27 1.12 -10.88
CA ALA A 137 2.63 1.77 -9.74
C ALA A 137 1.81 0.79 -8.89
N ASP A 138 1.01 -0.08 -9.51
CA ASP A 138 0.25 -1.11 -8.78
C ASP A 138 1.17 -2.21 -8.22
N ALA A 139 2.17 -2.65 -8.98
CA ALA A 139 3.13 -3.66 -8.50
C ALA A 139 3.87 -3.18 -7.25
N ARG A 140 4.19 -1.88 -7.18
CA ARG A 140 4.78 -1.25 -5.98
C ARG A 140 3.90 -1.40 -4.76
N LEU A 141 2.59 -1.19 -4.88
CA LEU A 141 1.64 -1.32 -3.78
C LEU A 141 1.59 -2.76 -3.23
N VAL A 142 1.61 -3.74 -4.14
CA VAL A 142 1.65 -5.17 -3.78
C VAL A 142 2.94 -5.50 -3.02
N VAL A 143 4.09 -5.05 -3.52
CA VAL A 143 5.40 -5.31 -2.89
C VAL A 143 5.51 -4.62 -1.52
N SER A 144 5.05 -3.37 -1.39
CA SER A 144 5.09 -2.65 -0.12
C SER A 144 4.18 -3.27 0.93
N ALA A 145 3.02 -3.80 0.53
CA ALA A 145 2.13 -4.53 1.42
C ALA A 145 2.78 -5.84 1.92
N GLY A 146 3.55 -6.52 1.06
CA GLY A 146 4.31 -7.71 1.44
C GLY A 146 5.47 -7.43 2.40
N SER A 147 6.12 -6.26 2.29
CA SER A 147 7.21 -5.86 3.19
C SER A 147 6.74 -5.32 4.55
N GLY A 148 5.45 -4.95 4.68
CA GLY A 148 4.88 -4.35 5.89
C GLY A 148 4.47 -5.32 7.01
N SER A 149 4.95 -6.57 6.99
CA SER A 149 4.60 -7.58 8.02
C SER A 149 5.48 -7.52 9.29
N GLU A 150 6.34 -6.51 9.44
CA GLU A 150 6.98 -6.18 10.72
C GLU A 150 6.14 -5.12 11.45
N GLY A 151 5.65 -5.50 12.64
CA GLY A 151 4.51 -4.88 13.31
C GLY A 151 4.57 -3.37 13.53
N GLY A 152 3.41 -2.73 13.46
CA GLY A 152 3.23 -1.35 13.89
C GLY A 152 1.83 -0.83 13.62
N GLY A 153 1.09 -0.48 14.68
CA GLY A 153 -0.15 0.27 14.58
C GLY A 153 0.12 1.63 13.92
N GLY A 154 -0.13 1.73 12.63
CA GLY A 154 0.00 2.94 11.84
C GLY A 154 -1.32 3.71 11.79
N SER A 155 -1.30 4.95 12.27
CA SER A 155 -2.39 5.93 12.14
C SER A 155 -2.75 6.15 10.66
N TRP A 156 -3.96 5.78 10.24
CA TRP A 156 -4.51 6.19 8.95
C TRP A 156 -4.79 7.69 8.97
N SER A 157 -3.84 8.49 8.47
CA SER A 157 -4.09 9.87 8.07
C SER A 157 -4.73 9.84 6.69
N GLY A 158 -6.04 10.15 6.61
CA GLY A 158 -6.80 10.23 5.36
C GLY A 158 -6.39 11.37 4.42
N ASN A 159 -5.11 11.75 4.38
CA ASN A 159 -4.55 12.71 3.43
C ASN A 159 -3.29 12.23 2.70
N ASP A 160 -2.92 10.95 2.82
CA ASP A 160 -1.82 10.38 2.04
C ASP A 160 -2.16 10.52 0.56
N THR A 161 -1.71 11.63 -0.02
CA THR A 161 -1.36 11.71 -1.43
C THR A 161 -0.28 10.65 -1.57
N ALA A 162 -0.71 9.41 -1.81
CA ALA A 162 0.15 8.26 -1.98
C ALA A 162 1.28 8.71 -2.87
N SER A 163 2.50 8.78 -2.33
CA SER A 163 3.63 9.40 -2.99
C SER A 163 3.72 8.81 -4.39
N SER A 164 3.26 9.57 -5.39
CA SER A 164 2.92 8.99 -6.68
C SER A 164 4.16 8.33 -7.23
N THR A 165 4.03 7.07 -7.67
CA THR A 165 5.17 6.35 -8.22
C THR A 165 5.59 7.07 -9.49
N LYS A 166 6.78 7.67 -9.47
CA LYS A 166 7.39 8.31 -10.63
C LYS A 166 8.21 7.27 -11.37
N VAL A 167 7.90 7.09 -12.65
CA VAL A 167 8.56 6.11 -13.51
C VAL A 167 9.38 6.84 -14.55
N THR A 168 10.68 6.59 -14.57
CA THR A 168 11.58 7.08 -15.62
C THR A 168 11.99 5.93 -16.50
N VAL A 169 11.71 6.03 -17.80
CA VAL A 169 12.10 5.03 -18.80
C VAL A 169 13.27 5.58 -19.60
N THR A 170 14.38 4.86 -19.58
CA THR A 170 15.59 5.16 -20.34
C THR A 170 15.76 4.14 -21.45
N ILE A 171 15.96 4.62 -22.67
CA ILE A 171 16.36 3.81 -23.81
C ILE A 171 17.72 4.35 -24.28
N PRO A 172 18.79 3.54 -24.30
CA PRO A 172 20.11 4.01 -24.75
C PRO A 172 20.05 4.60 -26.17
N GLY A 173 20.51 5.84 -26.32
CA GLY A 173 20.53 6.55 -27.61
C GLY A 173 19.23 7.28 -27.97
N VAL A 174 18.19 7.22 -27.13
CA VAL A 174 16.90 7.90 -27.31
C VAL A 174 16.64 8.85 -26.13
N ARG A 175 15.71 9.80 -26.29
CA ARG A 175 15.26 10.66 -25.20
C ARG A 175 14.58 9.83 -24.10
N GLN A 176 14.78 10.23 -22.86
CA GLN A 176 14.08 9.65 -21.71
C GLN A 176 12.59 9.99 -21.76
N ALA A 177 11.77 9.07 -21.25
CA ALA A 177 10.35 9.26 -21.06
C ALA A 177 10.00 9.16 -19.57
N GLU A 178 9.04 9.94 -19.11
CA GLU A 178 8.63 10.00 -17.71
C GLU A 178 7.13 9.81 -17.57
N GLY A 179 6.72 9.03 -16.57
CA GLY A 179 5.33 8.74 -16.23
C GLY A 179 5.06 8.86 -14.74
N SER A 180 3.79 9.08 -14.38
CA SER A 180 3.30 9.16 -13.01
C SER A 180 2.13 8.20 -12.82
N GLY A 181 2.09 7.48 -11.69
CA GLY A 181 0.99 6.55 -11.36
C GLY A 181 -0.31 7.22 -10.90
N GLU A 182 -0.41 8.55 -10.90
CA GLU A 182 -1.57 9.31 -10.39
C GLU A 182 -2.87 9.10 -11.19
N MET A 183 -2.78 8.78 -12.48
CA MET A 183 -3.93 8.71 -13.38
C MET A 183 -4.25 7.28 -13.85
N CYS A 184 -3.90 6.27 -13.05
CA CYS A 184 -4.14 4.90 -13.43
C CYS A 184 -5.62 4.51 -13.29
N PRO A 185 -6.23 3.90 -14.33
CA PRO A 185 -7.59 3.39 -14.24
C PRO A 185 -7.72 2.33 -13.15
N GLY A 186 -8.90 2.18 -12.54
CA GLY A 186 -9.14 1.07 -11.61
C GLY A 186 -8.98 -0.31 -12.27
N SER A 187 -8.59 -1.32 -11.49
CA SER A 187 -8.49 -2.70 -11.98
C SER A 187 -9.88 -3.31 -12.20
N ALA A 188 -10.16 -3.85 -13.37
CA ALA A 188 -11.31 -4.69 -13.62
C ALA A 188 -11.02 -6.14 -13.19
N THR A 189 -12.03 -6.84 -12.70
CA THR A 189 -12.00 -8.30 -12.63
C THR A 189 -12.20 -8.83 -14.05
N ALA A 190 -11.28 -9.67 -14.54
CA ALA A 190 -11.45 -10.36 -15.82
C ALA A 190 -12.55 -11.42 -15.66
N GLU A 191 -13.80 -11.03 -15.89
CA GLU A 191 -14.93 -11.93 -16.10
C GLU A 191 -15.03 -12.29 -17.58
#